data_AF-A0A930SEK9-F1
#
_entry.id   AF-A0A930SEK9-F1
#
_cell.length_a   1.000
_cell.length_b   1.000
_cell.length_c   1.000
_cell.angle_alpha   90.00
_cell.angle_beta   90.00
_cell.angle_gamma   90.00
#
_symmetry.space_group_name_H-M   'P 1'
#
loop_
_entity.id
_entity.type
_entity.pdbx_description
1 polymer ?
#
loop_
_entity_poly.entity_id
_entity_poly.type
_entity_poly.pdbx_seq_one_letter_code
_entity_poly.pdbx_strand_id
1 'polypeptide(L)'
;LNTASPAILQHIAGISSTVAKNIVAYRQENGVFKSRKELLKVPRLGPAAFTQCAGFLRLQHGKNPLDNTSVHPESYELAERIIGELGFTLKDLQDKAQLEALQVKLPLVDAGKMAAKLDAGVPTVRDILGALAKPGRDPREDLPAPLTRKHVVSLEDIQVGTVVKGTVHNVVDFGAFVDFGLKTNGLLHRSELCNSRQHPSDVLAVG
;
A
#
# COMPACT_ATOMS: atom_id res chain seq x y z
N LEU A 1 -3.28 3.59 -14.04
CA LEU A 1 -3.78 3.36 -15.42
C LEU A 1 -2.67 3.48 -16.47
N ASN A 2 -2.00 4.63 -16.60
CA ASN A 2 -1.05 4.89 -17.69
C ASN A 2 0.23 4.04 -17.68
N THR A 3 0.62 3.49 -16.53
CA THR A 3 1.86 2.70 -16.36
C THR A 3 1.62 1.20 -16.21
N ALA A 4 0.38 0.78 -15.96
CA ALA A 4 0.07 -0.62 -15.64
C ALA A 4 0.28 -1.53 -16.86
N SER A 5 0.76 -2.75 -16.62
CA SER A 5 0.87 -3.80 -17.65
C SER A 5 -0.49 -4.47 -17.88
N PRO A 6 -0.70 -5.14 -19.04
CA PRO A 6 -1.93 -5.89 -19.28
C PRO A 6 -2.20 -6.95 -18.21
N ALA A 7 -1.15 -7.58 -17.66
CA ALA A 7 -1.28 -8.60 -16.62
C ALA A 7 -1.84 -8.01 -15.31
N ILE A 8 -1.36 -6.83 -14.89
CA ILE A 8 -1.86 -6.17 -13.68
C ILE A 8 -3.32 -5.71 -13.87
N LEU A 9 -3.64 -5.19 -15.06
CA LEU A 9 -4.99 -4.71 -15.37
C LEU A 9 -6.05 -5.84 -15.30
N GLN A 10 -5.68 -7.09 -15.59
CA GLN A 10 -6.60 -8.24 -15.54
C GLN A 10 -7.09 -8.58 -14.13
N HIS A 11 -6.37 -8.14 -13.09
CA HIS A 11 -6.79 -8.38 -11.70
C HIS A 11 -7.81 -7.34 -11.20
N ILE A 12 -8.16 -6.36 -12.03
CA ILE A 12 -9.09 -5.30 -11.67
C ILE A 12 -10.52 -5.75 -12.01
N ALA A 13 -11.46 -5.48 -11.10
CA ALA A 13 -12.87 -5.79 -11.28
C ALA A 13 -13.40 -5.21 -12.61
N GLY A 14 -14.06 -6.05 -13.40
CA GLY A 14 -14.64 -5.66 -14.70
C GLY A 14 -13.66 -5.60 -15.88
N ILE A 15 -12.37 -5.90 -15.71
CA ILE A 15 -11.37 -5.91 -16.79
C ILE A 15 -11.01 -7.35 -17.19
N SER A 16 -11.39 -7.75 -18.40
CA SER A 16 -10.97 -9.03 -18.98
C SER A 16 -9.59 -8.94 -19.65
N SER A 17 -9.00 -10.09 -19.99
CA SER A 17 -7.72 -10.15 -20.73
C SER A 17 -7.76 -9.39 -22.05
N THR A 18 -8.89 -9.41 -22.75
CA THR A 18 -9.08 -8.65 -23.99
C THR A 18 -9.16 -7.14 -23.70
N VAL A 19 -9.95 -6.74 -22.70
CA VAL A 19 -10.08 -5.31 -22.35
C VAL A 19 -8.75 -4.74 -21.86
N ALA A 20 -7.98 -5.50 -21.07
CA ALA A 20 -6.65 -5.09 -20.63
C ALA A 20 -5.69 -4.82 -21.81
N LYS A 21 -5.70 -5.67 -22.85
CA LYS A 21 -4.93 -5.43 -24.08
C LYS A 21 -5.43 -4.19 -24.81
N ASN A 22 -6.75 -4.01 -24.93
CA ASN A 22 -7.35 -2.86 -25.59
C ASN A 22 -7.03 -1.54 -24.87
N ILE A 23 -6.98 -1.52 -23.54
CA ILE A 23 -6.57 -0.34 -22.76
C ILE A 23 -5.13 0.05 -23.09
N VAL A 24 -4.23 -0.93 -23.19
CA VAL A 24 -2.82 -0.68 -23.53
C VAL A 24 -2.65 -0.24 -24.98
N ALA A 25 -3.37 -0.86 -25.92
CA ALA A 25 -3.38 -0.44 -27.32
C ALA A 25 -3.92 0.99 -27.46
N TYR A 26 -5.04 1.29 -26.80
CA TYR A 26 -5.66 2.62 -26.84
C TYR A 26 -4.70 3.72 -26.39
N ARG A 27 -3.93 3.51 -25.30
CA ARG A 27 -2.95 4.51 -24.83
C ARG A 27 -1.70 4.61 -25.70
N GLN A 28 -1.37 3.57 -26.47
CA GLN A 28 -0.26 3.61 -27.42
C GLN A 28 -0.65 4.41 -28.68
N GLU A 29 -1.90 4.27 -29.11
CA GLU A 29 -2.43 4.96 -30.31
C GLU A 29 -2.85 6.41 -30.02
N ASN A 30 -3.56 6.65 -28.91
CA ASN A 30 -4.17 7.95 -28.58
C ASN A 30 -3.36 8.75 -27.54
N GLY A 31 -2.27 8.18 -27.02
CA GLY A 31 -1.48 8.74 -25.94
C GLY A 31 -2.05 8.45 -24.54
N VAL A 32 -1.46 9.09 -23.53
CA VAL A 32 -1.81 8.85 -22.12
C VAL A 32 -3.24 9.29 -21.78
N PHE A 33 -3.93 8.51 -20.94
CA PHE A 33 -5.25 8.86 -20.44
C PHE A 33 -5.16 10.10 -19.54
N LYS A 34 -6.04 11.09 -19.77
CA LYS A 34 -6.15 12.33 -19.00
C LYS A 34 -7.37 12.35 -18.07
N SER A 35 -8.32 11.45 -18.28
CA SER A 35 -9.49 11.30 -17.40
C SER A 35 -9.98 9.86 -17.42
N ARG A 36 -10.57 9.39 -16.31
CA ARG A 36 -11.24 8.07 -16.27
C ARG A 36 -12.32 7.95 -17.32
N LYS A 37 -13.05 9.02 -17.66
CA LYS A 37 -14.12 9.00 -18.68
C LYS A 37 -13.63 8.57 -20.07
N GLU A 38 -12.34 8.72 -20.37
CA GLU A 38 -11.75 8.26 -21.63
C GLU A 38 -11.72 6.73 -21.75
N LEU A 39 -11.84 5.99 -20.63
CA LEU A 39 -11.98 4.53 -20.64
C LEU A 39 -13.21 4.07 -21.41
N LEU A 40 -14.29 4.87 -21.45
CA LEU A 40 -15.49 4.56 -22.24
C LEU A 40 -15.24 4.56 -23.74
N LYS A 41 -14.12 5.14 -24.20
CA LYS A 41 -13.70 5.09 -25.61
C LYS A 41 -12.91 3.83 -25.94
N VAL A 42 -12.54 3.03 -24.95
CA VAL A 42 -11.78 1.80 -25.16
C VAL A 42 -12.71 0.71 -25.73
N PRO A 43 -12.32 0.06 -26.84
CA PRO A 43 -13.13 -1.00 -27.43
C PRO A 43 -13.45 -2.11 -26.42
N ARG A 44 -14.71 -2.55 -26.41
CA ARG A 44 -15.24 -3.61 -25.52
C ARG A 44 -15.27 -3.26 -24.03
N LEU A 45 -15.01 -2.01 -23.65
CA LEU A 45 -15.22 -1.51 -22.29
C LEU A 45 -16.56 -0.77 -22.23
N GLY A 46 -17.62 -1.47 -21.81
CA GLY A 46 -18.96 -0.91 -21.69
C GLY A 46 -19.20 -0.13 -20.38
N PRO A 47 -20.35 0.54 -20.24
CA PRO A 47 -20.68 1.35 -19.07
C PRO A 47 -20.65 0.54 -17.75
N ALA A 48 -21.16 -0.70 -17.75
CA ALA A 48 -21.14 -1.56 -16.58
C ALA A 48 -19.70 -1.93 -16.17
N ALA A 49 -18.85 -2.29 -17.14
CA ALA A 49 -17.45 -2.58 -16.88
C ALA A 49 -16.71 -1.32 -16.38
N PHE A 50 -17.04 -0.15 -16.91
CA PHE A 50 -16.52 1.13 -16.43
C PHE A 50 -16.86 1.36 -14.95
N THR A 51 -18.12 1.23 -14.56
CA THR A 51 -18.55 1.37 -13.16
C THR A 51 -17.82 0.39 -12.24
N GLN A 52 -17.54 -0.83 -12.69
CA GLN A 52 -16.81 -1.82 -11.87
C GLN A 52 -15.33 -1.47 -11.71
N CYS A 53 -14.68 -0.92 -12.74
CA CYS A 53 -13.22 -0.70 -12.72
C CYS A 53 -12.79 0.72 -12.32
N ALA A 54 -13.63 1.74 -12.50
CA ALA A 54 -13.21 3.13 -12.47
C ALA A 54 -12.65 3.57 -11.11
N GLY A 55 -13.16 3.03 -9.99
CA GLY A 55 -12.67 3.36 -8.64
C GLY A 55 -11.26 2.82 -8.35
N PHE A 56 -10.85 1.75 -9.04
CA PHE A 56 -9.55 1.11 -8.85
C PHE A 56 -8.46 1.72 -9.75
N LEU A 57 -8.85 2.38 -10.84
CA LEU A 57 -7.92 2.93 -11.83
C LEU A 57 -7.49 4.36 -11.48
N ARG A 58 -6.22 4.52 -11.10
CA ARG A 58 -5.64 5.83 -10.75
C ARG A 58 -4.97 6.57 -11.90
N LEU A 59 -5.11 7.89 -11.89
CA LEU A 59 -4.44 8.85 -12.75
C LEU A 59 -3.78 9.95 -11.90
N GLN A 60 -2.44 9.92 -11.82
CA GLN A 60 -1.64 10.90 -11.07
C GLN A 60 -1.77 12.33 -11.64
N HIS A 61 -1.80 12.45 -12.97
CA HIS A 61 -1.86 13.73 -13.69
C HIS A 61 -3.17 13.84 -14.51
N GLY A 62 -4.28 13.45 -13.90
CA GLY A 62 -5.60 13.59 -14.51
C GLY A 62 -6.07 15.04 -14.53
N LYS A 63 -7.03 15.35 -15.41
CA LYS A 63 -7.73 16.65 -15.39
C LYS A 63 -8.47 16.90 -14.09
N ASN A 64 -9.02 15.84 -13.49
CA ASN A 64 -9.69 15.91 -12.20
C ASN A 64 -8.76 15.36 -11.11
N PRO A 65 -8.45 16.14 -10.04
CA PRO A 65 -7.67 15.67 -8.89
C PRO A 65 -8.25 14.42 -8.22
N LEU A 66 -9.58 14.25 -8.26
CA LEU A 66 -10.26 13.07 -7.73
C LEU A 66 -9.90 11.78 -8.48
N ASP A 67 -9.41 11.86 -9.73
CA ASP A 67 -8.98 10.68 -10.49
C ASP A 67 -7.74 10.00 -9.85
N ASN A 68 -7.01 10.68 -8.97
CA ASN A 68 -5.92 10.10 -8.18
C ASN A 68 -6.40 9.48 -6.85
N THR A 69 -7.66 9.68 -6.47
CA THR A 69 -8.25 9.22 -5.22
C THR A 69 -9.06 7.93 -5.39
N SER A 70 -9.44 7.29 -4.27
CA SER A 70 -10.31 6.10 -4.27
C SER A 70 -11.76 6.41 -4.56
N VAL A 71 -12.11 7.70 -4.69
CA VAL A 71 -13.46 8.15 -4.94
C VAL A 71 -13.90 7.64 -6.31
N HIS A 72 -15.03 6.96 -6.35
CA HIS A 72 -15.65 6.49 -7.58
C HIS A 72 -16.27 7.67 -8.35
N PRO A 73 -16.26 7.69 -9.70
CA PRO A 73 -16.87 8.77 -10.48
C PRO A 73 -18.36 9.04 -10.19
N GLU A 74 -19.09 8.04 -9.70
CA GLU A 74 -20.49 8.22 -9.26
C GLU A 74 -20.62 9.18 -8.06
N SER A 75 -19.57 9.27 -7.24
CA SER A 75 -19.54 10.06 -6.01
C SER A 75 -18.77 11.37 -6.18
N TYR A 76 -18.44 11.79 -7.41
CA TYR A 76 -17.71 13.04 -7.65
C TYR A 76 -18.52 14.26 -7.23
N GLU A 77 -19.82 14.27 -7.54
CA GLU A 77 -20.69 15.36 -7.12
C GLU A 77 -20.77 15.46 -5.59
N LEU A 78 -20.85 14.32 -4.90
CA LEU A 78 -20.82 14.28 -3.44
C LEU A 78 -19.48 14.76 -2.87
N ALA A 79 -18.36 14.32 -3.44
CA ALA A 79 -17.04 14.76 -3.02
C ALA A 79 -16.83 16.27 -3.23
N GLU A 80 -17.29 16.82 -4.35
CA GLU A 80 -17.26 18.27 -4.61
C GLU A 80 -18.05 19.05 -3.56
N ARG A 81 -19.26 18.59 -3.21
CA ARG A 81 -20.07 19.21 -2.16
C ARG A 81 -19.39 19.13 -0.79
N ILE A 82 -18.79 17.99 -0.42
CA ILE A 82 -18.04 17.82 0.83
C ILE A 82 -16.88 18.82 0.92
N ILE A 83 -16.09 18.94 -0.14
CA ILE A 83 -14.93 19.84 -0.17
C ILE A 83 -15.40 21.31 -0.10
N GLY A 84 -16.49 21.65 -0.79
CA GLY A 84 -17.10 22.98 -0.74
C GLY A 84 -17.59 23.36 0.67
N GLU A 85 -18.20 22.44 1.40
CA GLU A 85 -18.61 22.63 2.80
C GLU A 85 -17.41 22.86 3.73
N LEU A 86 -16.25 22.30 3.40
CA LEU A 86 -15.00 22.52 4.13
C LEU A 86 -14.30 23.84 3.74
N GLY A 87 -14.84 24.56 2.75
CA GLY A 87 -14.31 25.83 2.26
C GLY A 87 -13.14 25.68 1.30
N PHE A 88 -12.98 24.51 0.67
CA PHE A 88 -11.93 24.25 -0.31
C PHE A 88 -12.54 24.04 -1.70
N THR A 89 -11.68 24.02 -2.72
CA THR A 89 -12.04 23.69 -4.10
C THR A 89 -11.25 22.48 -4.58
N LEU A 90 -11.67 21.87 -5.69
CA LEU A 90 -10.92 20.75 -6.28
C LEU A 90 -9.47 21.12 -6.62
N LYS A 91 -9.21 22.37 -7.01
CA LYS A 91 -7.85 22.83 -7.35
C LYS A 91 -6.93 22.85 -6.13
N ASP A 92 -7.49 23.08 -4.95
CA ASP A 92 -6.75 23.12 -3.70
C ASP A 92 -6.22 21.74 -3.31
N LEU A 93 -6.80 20.64 -3.84
CA LEU A 93 -6.24 19.29 -3.70
C LEU A 93 -4.92 19.10 -4.45
N GLN A 94 -4.58 19.97 -5.40
CA GLN A 94 -3.30 19.93 -6.12
C GLN A 94 -2.23 20.77 -5.43
N ASP A 95 -2.61 21.71 -4.58
CA ASP A 95 -1.68 22.53 -3.80
C ASP A 95 -1.31 21.79 -2.51
N LYS A 96 -0.01 21.60 -2.30
CA LYS A 96 0.51 20.90 -1.12
C LYS A 96 0.10 21.59 0.19
N ALA A 97 0.11 22.92 0.24
CA ALA A 97 -0.20 23.66 1.46
C ALA A 97 -1.69 23.55 1.83
N GLN A 98 -2.57 23.62 0.83
CA GLN A 98 -4.01 23.47 1.07
C GLN A 98 -4.40 22.02 1.36
N LEU A 99 -3.73 21.06 0.72
CA LEU A 99 -3.89 19.64 1.04
C LEU A 99 -3.53 19.33 2.50
N GLU A 100 -2.45 19.91 3.02
CA GLU A 100 -2.07 19.79 4.43
C GLU A 100 -3.11 20.42 5.36
N ALA A 101 -3.63 21.61 5.01
CA ALA A 101 -4.71 22.25 5.77
C ALA A 101 -6.01 21.42 5.77
N LEU A 102 -6.34 20.81 4.63
CA LEU A 102 -7.49 19.91 4.51
C LEU A 102 -7.27 18.64 5.33
N GLN A 103 -6.07 18.06 5.31
CA GLN A 103 -5.71 16.87 6.09
C GLN A 103 -5.87 17.06 7.60
N VAL A 104 -5.61 18.27 8.11
CA VAL A 104 -5.81 18.58 9.53
C VAL A 104 -7.30 18.76 9.86
N LYS A 105 -8.10 19.30 8.94
CA LYS A 105 -9.53 19.54 9.15
C LYS A 105 -10.37 18.27 9.01
N LEU A 106 -10.04 17.38 8.07
CA LEU A 106 -10.83 16.18 7.75
C LEU A 106 -11.13 15.25 8.95
N PRO A 107 -10.18 14.98 9.89
CA PRO A 107 -10.45 14.16 11.07
C PRO A 107 -11.39 14.81 12.09
N LEU A 108 -11.52 16.14 12.07
CA LEU A 108 -12.39 16.91 12.97
C LEU A 108 -13.84 16.95 12.46
N VAL A 109 -14.09 16.50 11.23
CA VAL A 109 -15.41 16.51 10.60
C VAL A 109 -16.23 15.34 11.11
N ASP A 110 -17.43 15.64 11.59
CA ASP A 110 -18.42 14.64 11.94
C ASP A 110 -19.09 14.08 10.67
N ALA A 111 -18.67 12.88 10.26
CA ALA A 111 -19.20 12.19 9.08
C ALA A 111 -20.71 11.95 9.16
N GLY A 112 -21.29 11.80 10.35
CA GLY A 112 -22.72 11.58 10.54
C GLY A 112 -23.55 12.83 10.23
N LYS A 113 -23.10 13.99 10.71
CA LYS A 113 -23.75 15.28 10.40
C LYS A 113 -23.62 15.63 8.93
N MET A 114 -22.45 15.36 8.34
CA MET A 114 -22.21 15.63 6.93
C MET A 114 -23.04 14.74 6.01
N ALA A 115 -23.18 13.45 6.37
CA ALA A 115 -24.05 12.51 5.67
C ALA A 115 -25.53 12.94 5.72
N ALA A 116 -26.03 13.35 6.88
CA ALA A 116 -27.40 13.84 7.03
C ALA A 116 -27.65 15.14 6.24
N LYS A 117 -26.66 16.04 6.16
CA LYS A 117 -26.77 17.29 5.40
C LYS A 117 -26.77 17.06 3.88
N LEU A 118 -26.01 16.09 3.40
CA LEU A 118 -25.79 15.83 1.98
C LEU A 118 -26.68 14.71 1.41
N ASP A 119 -27.60 14.17 2.22
CA ASP A 119 -28.46 13.03 1.88
C ASP A 119 -27.66 11.84 1.34
N ALA A 120 -26.55 11.52 2.02
CA ALA A 120 -25.60 10.50 1.60
C ALA A 120 -25.44 9.41 2.67
N GLY A 121 -25.03 8.21 2.25
CA GLY A 121 -24.70 7.14 3.18
C GLY A 121 -23.50 7.50 4.05
N VAL A 122 -23.62 7.30 5.37
CA VAL A 122 -22.53 7.52 6.33
C VAL A 122 -21.23 6.77 5.94
N PRO A 123 -21.27 5.49 5.49
CA PRO A 123 -20.07 4.79 5.05
C PRO A 123 -19.39 5.48 3.87
N THR A 124 -20.17 5.90 2.87
CA THR A 124 -19.66 6.57 1.67
C THR A 124 -18.99 7.90 2.00
N VAL A 125 -19.59 8.70 2.88
CA VAL A 125 -18.99 9.98 3.31
C VAL A 125 -17.68 9.73 4.04
N ARG A 126 -17.64 8.74 4.95
CA ARG A 126 -16.41 8.37 5.67
C ARG A 126 -15.31 7.93 4.71
N ASP A 127 -15.63 7.13 3.70
CA ASP A 127 -14.67 6.67 2.71
C ASP A 127 -14.15 7.82 1.84
N ILE A 128 -15.03 8.76 1.44
CA ILE A 128 -14.62 9.96 0.70
C ILE A 128 -13.69 10.83 1.56
N LEU A 129 -14.04 11.09 2.82
CA LEU A 129 -13.18 11.87 3.74
C LEU A 129 -11.79 11.22 3.88
N GLY A 130 -11.72 9.89 4.01
CA GLY A 130 -10.46 9.15 4.05
C GLY A 130 -9.68 9.21 2.73
N ALA A 131 -10.37 9.14 1.59
CA ALA A 131 -9.75 9.23 0.27
C ALA A 131 -9.21 10.64 -0.04
N LEU A 132 -9.86 11.68 0.48
CA LEU A 132 -9.42 13.08 0.36
C LEU A 132 -8.25 13.41 1.29
N ALA A 133 -8.18 12.77 2.47
CA ALA A 133 -7.09 12.98 3.40
C ALA A 133 -5.74 12.52 2.81
N LYS A 134 -5.71 11.39 2.12
CA LYS A 134 -4.48 10.88 1.48
C LYS A 134 -4.76 10.44 0.04
N PRO A 135 -4.73 11.38 -0.92
CA PRO A 135 -4.84 11.04 -2.33
C PRO A 135 -3.74 10.05 -2.72
N GLY A 136 -4.10 8.95 -3.35
CA GLY A 136 -3.13 7.93 -3.77
C GLY A 136 -2.49 7.12 -2.64
N ARG A 137 -3.06 7.10 -1.42
CA ARG A 137 -2.62 6.23 -0.32
C ARG A 137 -2.41 4.80 -0.82
N ASP A 138 -1.19 4.29 -0.65
CA ASP A 138 -0.88 2.89 -0.89
C ASP A 138 -1.17 2.10 0.39
N PRO A 139 -2.14 1.17 0.40
CA PRO A 139 -2.43 0.35 1.58
C PRO A 139 -1.23 -0.47 2.05
N ARG A 140 -0.20 -0.65 1.20
CA ARG A 140 1.01 -1.39 1.55
C ARG A 140 1.96 -0.59 2.42
N GLU A 141 1.84 0.73 2.50
CA GLU A 141 2.66 1.56 3.40
C GLU A 141 2.34 1.29 4.88
N ASP A 142 1.11 0.85 5.17
CA ASP A 142 0.69 0.48 6.52
C ASP A 142 1.14 -0.93 6.92
N LEU A 143 1.67 -1.72 5.98
CA LEU A 143 2.21 -3.05 6.28
C LEU A 143 3.59 -2.91 6.92
N PRO A 144 3.92 -3.74 7.93
CA PRO A 144 5.27 -3.79 8.46
C PRO A 144 6.24 -4.04 7.30
N ALA A 145 7.27 -3.21 7.21
CA ALA A 145 8.30 -3.38 6.20
C ALA A 145 8.77 -4.84 6.20
N PRO A 146 8.93 -5.48 5.04
CA PRO A 146 9.49 -6.82 5.00
C PRO A 146 10.77 -6.82 5.83
N LEU A 147 10.95 -7.85 6.65
CA LEU A 147 12.23 -8.18 7.28
C LEU A 147 13.21 -8.54 6.16
N THR A 148 13.58 -7.53 5.38
CA THR A 148 14.75 -7.54 4.52
C THR A 148 15.90 -7.90 5.44
N ARG A 149 16.80 -8.79 5.00
CA ARG A 149 18.10 -9.03 5.65
C ARG A 149 18.88 -7.72 5.63
N LYS A 150 18.45 -6.75 6.43
CA LYS A 150 19.13 -5.49 6.68
C LYS A 150 20.03 -5.76 7.87
N HIS A 151 21.27 -5.35 7.67
CA HIS A 151 22.42 -5.55 8.53
C HIS A 151 23.03 -6.95 8.38
N VAL A 152 23.95 -7.05 7.42
CA VAL A 152 25.26 -7.60 7.77
C VAL A 152 25.67 -6.80 9.00
N VAL A 153 25.46 -7.36 10.18
CA VAL A 153 25.85 -6.71 11.42
C VAL A 153 27.38 -6.59 11.34
N SER A 154 27.97 -5.47 11.73
CA SER A 154 29.43 -5.41 11.91
C SER A 154 29.72 -5.95 13.31
N LEU A 155 30.87 -6.59 13.53
CA LEU A 155 31.31 -6.93 14.89
C LEU A 155 31.38 -5.67 15.79
N GLU A 156 31.63 -4.52 15.18
CA GLU A 156 31.67 -3.18 15.79
C GLU A 156 30.30 -2.68 16.29
N ASP A 157 29.20 -3.17 15.72
CA ASP A 157 27.84 -2.73 16.06
C ASP A 157 27.20 -3.57 17.19
N ILE A 158 27.90 -4.61 17.66
CA ILE A 158 27.39 -5.53 18.69
C ILE A 158 27.98 -5.16 20.04
N GLN A 159 27.10 -4.88 21.00
CA GLN A 159 27.46 -4.65 22.39
C GLN A 159 27.08 -5.86 23.25
N VAL A 160 27.79 -6.03 24.37
CA VAL A 160 27.48 -7.08 25.34
C VAL A 160 26.07 -6.84 25.91
N GLY A 161 25.19 -7.83 25.77
CA GLY A 161 23.78 -7.75 26.19
C GLY A 161 22.78 -7.61 25.04
N THR A 162 23.22 -7.41 23.80
CA THR A 162 22.33 -7.38 22.64
C THR A 162 21.74 -8.75 22.36
N VAL A 163 20.41 -8.82 22.22
CA VAL A 163 19.70 -10.05 21.84
C VAL A 163 19.55 -10.09 20.32
N VAL A 164 20.13 -11.11 19.69
CA VAL A 164 20.08 -11.32 18.23
C VAL A 164 19.37 -12.62 17.89
N LYS A 165 18.78 -12.69 16.70
CA LYS A 165 18.26 -13.94 16.13
C LYS A 165 19.32 -14.53 15.21
N GLY A 166 19.63 -15.80 15.39
CA GLY A 166 20.56 -16.53 14.55
C GLY A 166 20.05 -17.94 14.23
N THR A 167 20.68 -18.56 13.25
CA THR A 167 20.38 -19.89 12.73
C THR A 167 21.52 -20.82 13.11
N VAL A 168 21.21 -22.05 13.53
CA VAL A 168 22.24 -23.00 13.95
C VAL A 168 22.93 -23.55 12.70
N HIS A 169 24.20 -23.21 12.53
CA HIS A 169 24.98 -23.65 11.38
C HIS A 169 25.55 -25.05 11.59
N ASN A 170 26.03 -25.36 12.80
CA ASN A 170 26.60 -26.66 13.13
C ASN A 170 26.49 -26.96 14.63
N VAL A 171 26.35 -28.23 15.01
CA VAL A 171 26.29 -28.68 16.41
C VAL A 171 27.46 -29.63 16.68
N VAL A 172 28.16 -29.42 17.79
CA VAL A 172 29.33 -30.21 18.22
C VAL A 172 29.19 -30.59 19.71
N ASP A 173 30.01 -31.53 20.18
CA ASP A 173 29.86 -32.10 21.54
C ASP A 173 30.00 -31.07 22.68
N PHE A 174 30.73 -29.98 22.44
CA PHE A 174 30.98 -28.91 23.40
C PHE A 174 30.11 -27.65 23.18
N GLY A 175 29.25 -27.61 22.16
CA GLY A 175 28.42 -26.45 21.88
C GLY A 175 27.77 -26.42 20.51
N ALA A 176 27.23 -25.26 20.12
CA ALA A 176 26.65 -25.03 18.81
C ALA A 176 27.19 -23.75 18.18
N PHE A 177 27.44 -23.79 16.87
CA PHE A 177 27.82 -22.63 16.08
C PHE A 177 26.56 -22.00 15.49
N VAL A 178 26.33 -20.73 15.82
CA VAL A 178 25.16 -19.96 15.38
C VAL A 178 25.62 -18.86 14.44
N ASP A 179 25.03 -18.80 13.25
CA ASP A 179 25.14 -17.68 12.33
C ASP A 179 24.03 -16.67 12.63
N PHE A 180 24.42 -15.45 12.99
CA PHE A 180 23.50 -14.34 13.26
C PHE A 180 23.75 -13.15 12.33
N GLY A 181 24.29 -13.41 11.12
CA GLY A 181 24.47 -12.42 10.07
C GLY A 181 25.84 -11.74 10.06
N LEU A 182 26.84 -12.33 10.73
CA LEU A 182 28.25 -11.95 10.63
C LEU A 182 28.99 -12.88 9.67
N LYS A 183 30.16 -12.44 9.17
CA LYS A 183 31.10 -13.35 8.45
C LYS A 183 31.66 -14.47 9.33
N THR A 184 31.51 -14.35 10.65
CA THR A 184 32.07 -15.28 11.64
C THR A 184 30.94 -15.78 12.53
N ASN A 185 30.88 -17.10 12.73
CA ASN A 185 29.87 -17.73 13.58
C ASN A 185 30.17 -17.49 15.06
N GLY A 186 29.13 -17.36 15.89
CA GLY A 186 29.25 -17.38 17.34
C GLY A 186 29.25 -18.81 17.86
N LEU A 187 30.11 -19.10 18.83
CA LEU A 187 30.09 -20.36 19.56
C LEU A 187 29.25 -20.20 20.82
N LEU A 188 28.20 -21.00 20.93
CA LEU A 188 27.41 -21.13 22.14
C LEU A 188 27.84 -22.40 22.87
N HIS A 189 28.46 -22.24 24.04
CA HIS A 189 29.01 -23.36 24.79
C HIS A 189 27.90 -24.19 25.46
N ARG A 190 28.13 -25.51 25.62
CA ARG A 190 27.15 -26.43 26.21
C ARG A 190 26.63 -26.00 27.59
N SER A 191 27.45 -25.32 28.39
CA SER A 191 27.04 -24.84 29.73
C SER A 191 25.91 -23.81 29.70
N GLU A 192 25.82 -23.02 28.63
CA GLU A 192 24.79 -21.98 28.46
C GLU A 192 23.51 -22.54 27.80
N LEU A 193 23.59 -23.77 27.29
CA LEU A 193 22.54 -24.42 26.51
C LEU A 193 21.84 -25.56 27.24
N CYS A 194 22.63 -26.36 27.96
CA CYS A 194 22.21 -27.67 28.44
C CYS A 194 22.61 -27.85 29.92
N ASN A 195 21.75 -28.52 30.68
CA ASN A 195 22.12 -29.00 32.00
C ASN A 195 23.18 -30.12 31.89
N SER A 196 23.95 -30.34 32.96
CA SER A 196 25.17 -31.18 32.99
C SER A 196 25.05 -32.63 32.47
N ARG A 197 23.85 -33.11 32.13
CA ARG A 197 23.55 -34.47 31.63
C ARG A 197 22.95 -34.53 30.21
N GLN A 198 22.92 -33.43 29.45
CA GLN A 198 22.32 -33.36 28.11
C GLN A 198 23.35 -33.05 27.03
N HIS A 199 23.18 -33.62 25.83
CA HIS A 199 23.99 -33.30 24.66
C HIS A 199 23.38 -32.13 23.87
N PRO A 200 24.19 -31.21 23.30
CA PRO A 200 23.68 -30.10 22.50
C PRO A 200 22.79 -30.51 21.33
N SER A 201 23.03 -31.68 20.74
CA SER A 201 22.24 -32.26 19.64
C SER A 201 20.81 -32.68 20.06
N ASP A 202 20.54 -32.81 21.36
CA ASP A 202 19.20 -33.13 21.87
C ASP A 202 18.33 -31.87 22.01
N VAL A 203 18.95 -30.69 22.02
CA VAL A 203 18.28 -29.39 22.26
C VAL A 203 18.23 -28.53 21.00
N LEU A 204 19.25 -28.62 20.15
CA LEU A 204 19.36 -27.85 18.92
C LEU A 204 19.50 -28.76 17.70
N ALA A 205 18.87 -28.36 16.60
CA ALA A 205 19.02 -28.94 15.28
C ALA A 205 19.61 -27.90 14.32
N VAL A 206 20.32 -28.36 13.30
CA VAL A 206 20.84 -27.50 12.22
C VAL A 206 19.66 -26.99 11.38
N GLY A 207 19.61 -25.67 11.16
CA GLY A 207 18.52 -24.97 10.48
C GLY A 207 17.86 -23.90 11.35
#